data_AF-A0A0C9YK30-F1
#
_entry.id   AF-A0A0C9YK30-F1
#
_cell.length_a   1.000
_cell.length_b   1.000
_cell.length_c   1.000
_cell.angle_alpha   90.00
_cell.angle_beta   90.00
_cell.angle_gamma   90.00
#
_symmetry.space_group_name_H-M   'P 1'
#
loop_
_entity.id
_entity.type
_entity.pdbx_description
1 polymer ?
#
loop_
_entity_poly.entity_id
_entity_poly.type
_entity_poly.pdbx_seq_one_letter_code
_entity_poly.pdbx_strand_id
1 'polypeptide(L)'
;MGPMSFVSGSHLNKNAEHLPISDESDEYIRNLVEKENLSVAPAQHMNAGDATFHSCWTYHAAASNTTDRTRIAFAIAYYDADAKVPIQPPNNERRAANLARWFPGAVPGGPAATEKNPAVLCPHD
;
A
#
# COMPACT_ATOMS: atom_id res chain seq x y z
N MET A 1 2.40 -20.78 -1.69
CA MET A 1 1.86 -19.64 -2.46
C MET A 1 1.94 -18.28 -1.77
N GLY A 2 2.18 -18.16 -0.45
CA GLY A 2 2.40 -16.85 0.19
C GLY A 2 1.19 -15.89 0.19
N PRO A 3 0.03 -16.26 0.72
CA PRO A 3 -1.12 -15.34 0.79
C PRO A 3 -0.88 -14.20 1.78
N MET A 4 -1.67 -13.12 1.67
CA MET A 4 -1.56 -11.93 2.54
C MET A 4 -2.40 -12.07 3.81
N SER A 5 -1.86 -11.62 4.94
CA SER A 5 -2.59 -11.38 6.18
C SER A 5 -2.71 -9.87 6.46
N PHE A 6 -3.71 -9.50 7.26
CA PHE A 6 -4.03 -8.09 7.52
C PHE A 6 -4.30 -7.88 9.01
N VAL A 7 -3.89 -6.74 9.55
CA VAL A 7 -4.22 -6.37 10.93
C VAL A 7 -5.50 -5.55 10.95
N SER A 8 -6.58 -6.12 11.48
CA SER A 8 -7.90 -5.49 11.58
C SER A 8 -7.84 -4.20 12.39
N GLY A 9 -8.44 -3.12 11.88
CA GLY A 9 -8.46 -1.82 12.54
C GLY A 9 -7.14 -1.02 12.52
N SER A 10 -6.03 -1.60 12.05
CA SER A 10 -4.71 -0.95 12.05
C SER A 10 -4.65 0.37 11.26
N HIS A 11 -5.51 0.54 10.25
CA HIS A 11 -5.61 1.78 9.48
C HIS A 11 -5.98 3.03 10.31
N LEU A 12 -6.46 2.85 11.55
CA LEU A 12 -6.74 3.93 12.49
C LEU A 12 -5.51 4.31 13.34
N ASN A 13 -4.43 3.53 13.26
CA ASN A 13 -3.22 3.69 14.04
C ASN A 13 -2.05 4.13 13.12
N LYS A 14 -1.36 5.21 13.49
CA LYS A 14 -0.23 5.77 12.71
C LYS A 14 1.14 5.53 13.35
N ASN A 15 1.24 4.70 14.37
CA ASN A 15 2.47 4.51 15.15
C ASN A 15 3.64 3.94 14.34
N ALA A 16 3.37 3.21 13.25
CA ALA A 16 4.39 2.69 12.34
C ALA A 16 4.56 3.53 11.07
N GLU A 17 4.18 4.82 11.11
CA GLU A 17 4.31 5.71 9.98
C GLU A 17 5.79 5.92 9.60
N HIS A 18 6.06 5.92 8.29
CA HIS A 18 7.37 6.24 7.68
C HIS A 18 8.51 5.26 7.98
N LEU A 19 8.22 4.05 8.45
CA LEU A 19 9.25 3.01 8.55
C LEU A 19 9.76 2.62 7.14
N PRO A 20 11.08 2.45 6.96
CA PRO A 20 11.62 1.83 5.76
C PRO A 20 11.11 0.39 5.65
N ILE A 21 11.15 -0.19 4.44
CA ILE A 21 10.79 -1.61 4.30
C ILE A 21 12.05 -2.38 4.64
N SER A 22 12.06 -3.05 5.79
CA SER A 22 13.20 -3.81 6.29
C SER A 22 12.77 -4.82 7.36
N ASP A 23 13.68 -5.72 7.73
CA ASP A 23 13.45 -6.72 8.78
C ASP A 23 13.18 -6.04 10.14
N GLU A 24 13.83 -4.90 10.41
CA GLU A 24 13.61 -4.13 11.64
C GLU A 24 12.21 -3.51 11.70
N SER A 25 11.71 -3.01 10.56
CA SER A 25 10.33 -2.49 10.49
C SER A 25 9.28 -3.58 10.68
N ASP A 26 9.55 -4.78 10.14
CA ASP A 26 8.68 -5.95 10.31
C ASP A 26 8.65 -6.40 11.77
N GLU A 27 9.81 -6.48 12.43
CA GLU A 27 9.91 -6.80 13.85
C GLU A 27 9.19 -5.77 14.72
N TYR A 28 9.37 -4.48 14.45
CA TYR A 28 8.65 -3.41 15.15
C TYR A 28 7.13 -3.56 15.03
N ILE A 29 6.62 -3.78 13.82
CA ILE A 29 5.18 -3.94 13.59
C ILE A 29 4.65 -5.20 14.27
N ARG A 30 5.37 -6.32 14.23
CA ARG A 30 5.00 -7.54 14.97
C ARG A 30 4.89 -7.28 16.48
N ASN A 31 5.88 -6.64 17.07
CA ASN A 31 5.87 -6.27 18.49
C ASN A 31 4.71 -5.31 18.83
N LEU A 32 4.39 -4.36 17.95
CA LEU A 32 3.25 -3.46 18.10
C LEU A 32 1.91 -4.21 18.08
N VAL A 33 1.75 -5.15 17.14
CA VAL A 33 0.54 -5.99 17.03
C VAL A 33 0.33 -6.80 18.30
N GLU A 34 1.38 -7.42 18.83
CA GLU A 34 1.33 -8.20 20.07
C GLU A 34 1.03 -7.32 21.29
N LYS A 35 1.79 -6.23 21.46
CA LYS A 35 1.67 -5.32 22.62
C LYS A 35 0.28 -4.68 22.72
N GLU A 36 -0.27 -4.25 21.59
CA GLU A 36 -1.58 -3.59 21.54
C GLU A 36 -2.73 -4.59 21.35
N ASN A 37 -2.44 -5.90 21.37
CA ASN A 37 -3.40 -6.98 21.18
C ASN A 37 -4.28 -6.79 19.93
N LEU A 38 -3.67 -6.38 18.81
CA LEU A 38 -4.38 -6.13 17.56
C LEU A 38 -4.77 -7.45 16.89
N SER A 39 -5.99 -7.50 16.35
CA SER A 39 -6.50 -8.70 15.69
C SER A 39 -5.91 -8.87 14.29
N VAL A 40 -5.23 -9.99 14.06
CA VAL A 40 -4.73 -10.36 12.73
C VAL A 40 -5.79 -11.20 12.01
N ALA A 41 -6.34 -10.67 10.92
CA ALA A 41 -7.11 -11.45 9.96
C ALA A 41 -6.15 -12.38 9.21
N PRO A 42 -6.30 -13.71 9.37
CA PRO A 42 -5.37 -14.66 8.78
C PRO A 42 -5.50 -14.66 7.27
N ALA A 43 -4.43 -15.11 6.62
CA ALA A 43 -4.40 -15.23 5.19
C ALA A 43 -5.43 -16.28 4.71
N GLN A 44 -6.24 -15.89 3.73
CA GLN A 44 -7.27 -16.77 3.16
C GLN A 44 -6.80 -17.35 1.82
N HIS A 45 -7.32 -18.54 1.50
CA HIS A 45 -7.16 -19.10 0.16
C HIS A 45 -7.87 -18.19 -0.85
N MET A 46 -7.19 -17.91 -1.96
CA MET A 46 -7.70 -17.09 -3.06
C MET A 46 -7.59 -17.89 -4.35
N ASN A 47 -8.66 -17.89 -5.13
CA ASN A 47 -8.66 -18.40 -6.49
C ASN A 47 -8.16 -17.32 -7.46
N ALA A 48 -7.77 -17.74 -8.66
CA ALA A 48 -7.45 -16.79 -9.72
C ALA A 48 -8.67 -15.92 -10.03
N GLY A 49 -8.52 -14.60 -9.96
CA GLY A 49 -9.60 -13.62 -10.13
C GLY A 49 -10.13 -13.06 -8.81
N ASP A 50 -9.85 -13.67 -7.66
CA ASP A 50 -10.20 -13.10 -6.37
C ASP A 50 -9.33 -11.87 -6.07
N ALA A 51 -9.90 -10.91 -5.34
CA ALA A 51 -9.21 -9.68 -4.96
C ALA A 51 -9.45 -9.35 -3.48
N THR A 52 -8.47 -8.70 -2.87
CA THR A 52 -8.61 -8.06 -1.56
C THR A 52 -8.45 -6.55 -1.72
N PHE A 53 -9.14 -5.81 -0.87
CA PHE A 53 -9.01 -4.35 -0.76
C PHE A 53 -8.59 -4.02 0.67
N HIS A 54 -7.62 -3.12 0.82
CA HIS A 54 -7.15 -2.65 2.12
C HIS A 54 -6.85 -1.16 2.05
N SER A 55 -6.99 -0.48 3.19
CA SER A 55 -6.63 0.94 3.30
C SER A 55 -5.11 1.11 3.22
N CYS A 56 -4.64 2.27 2.75
CA CYS A 56 -3.23 2.58 2.66
C CYS A 56 -2.48 2.55 4.01
N TRP A 57 -3.23 2.62 5.12
CA TRP A 57 -2.70 2.53 6.49
C TRP A 57 -2.89 1.15 7.13
N THR A 58 -3.50 0.19 6.45
CA THR A 58 -3.66 -1.16 6.99
C THR A 58 -2.31 -1.88 7.01
N TYR A 59 -1.85 -2.29 8.20
CA TYR A 59 -0.69 -3.19 8.32
C TYR A 59 -1.03 -4.54 7.70
N HIS A 60 -0.15 -5.03 6.85
CA HIS A 60 -0.33 -6.29 6.13
C HIS A 60 1.03 -6.93 5.86
N ALA A 61 1.03 -8.26 5.74
CA ALA A 61 2.22 -9.04 5.43
C ALA A 61 1.87 -10.14 4.44
N ALA A 62 2.88 -10.67 3.75
CA ALA A 62 2.74 -11.84 2.91
C ALA A 62 3.75 -12.91 3.33
N ALA A 63 3.29 -14.14 3.50
CA ALA A 63 4.19 -15.25 3.80
C ALA A 63 5.08 -15.60 2.60
N SER A 64 6.23 -16.23 2.87
CA SER A 64 7.10 -16.79 1.83
C SER A 64 6.36 -17.81 0.96
N ASN A 65 6.71 -17.83 -0.32
CA ASN A 65 6.20 -18.85 -1.23
C ASN A 65 7.01 -20.15 -1.10
N THR A 66 6.48 -21.15 -0.40
CA THR A 66 7.13 -22.45 -0.16
C THR A 66 6.84 -23.53 -1.21
N THR A 67 6.17 -23.17 -2.31
CA THR A 67 5.82 -24.11 -3.39
C THR A 67 6.72 -23.92 -4.60
N ASP A 68 6.69 -24.87 -5.54
CA ASP A 68 7.42 -24.83 -6.81
C ASP A 68 6.78 -23.94 -7.88
N ARG A 69 5.56 -23.44 -7.65
CA ARG A 69 4.85 -22.55 -8.57
C ARG A 69 5.01 -21.08 -8.17
N THR A 70 5.23 -20.22 -9.17
CA THR A 70 5.28 -18.77 -8.98
C THR A 70 3.91 -18.21 -8.62
N ARG A 71 3.85 -17.39 -7.56
CA ARG A 71 2.68 -16.55 -7.22
C ARG A 71 2.68 -15.31 -8.11
N ILE A 72 1.61 -15.11 -8.87
CA ILE A 72 1.40 -13.91 -9.69
C ILE A 72 0.23 -13.13 -9.10
N ALA A 73 0.42 -11.83 -8.88
CA ALA A 73 -0.61 -10.92 -8.39
C ALA A 73 -0.46 -9.55 -9.07
N PHE A 74 -1.58 -8.83 -9.21
CA PHE A 74 -1.60 -7.44 -9.64
C PHE A 74 -2.00 -6.56 -8.46
N ALA A 75 -1.22 -5.51 -8.20
CA ALA A 75 -1.54 -4.51 -7.21
C ALA A 75 -1.97 -3.22 -7.91
N ILE A 76 -3.13 -2.69 -7.52
CA ILE A 76 -3.67 -1.43 -8.02
C ILE A 76 -3.87 -0.52 -6.82
N ALA A 77 -3.30 0.69 -6.88
CA ALA A 77 -3.47 1.71 -5.86
C ALA A 77 -4.48 2.75 -6.34
N TYR A 78 -5.61 2.85 -5.65
CA TYR A 78 -6.58 3.92 -5.84
C TYR A 78 -6.33 5.02 -4.81
N TYR A 79 -6.58 6.27 -5.20
CA TYR A 79 -6.47 7.44 -4.33
C TYR A 79 -7.58 8.43 -4.69
N ASP A 80 -7.81 9.41 -3.83
CA ASP A 80 -8.88 10.39 -4.03
C ASP A 80 -8.71 11.19 -5.33
N ALA A 81 -9.82 11.41 -6.04
CA ALA A 81 -9.82 12.10 -7.33
C ALA A 81 -9.37 13.57 -7.23
N ASP A 82 -9.49 14.18 -6.06
CA ASP A 82 -9.05 15.55 -5.75
C ASP A 82 -7.69 15.60 -5.03
N ALA A 83 -6.99 14.47 -4.93
CA ALA A 83 -5.67 14.42 -4.32
C ALA A 83 -4.69 15.38 -5.02
N LYS A 84 -3.76 15.91 -4.23
CA LYS A 84 -2.73 16.85 -4.69
C LYS A 84 -1.34 16.28 -4.46
N VAL A 85 -0.41 16.67 -5.33
CA VAL A 85 1.01 16.41 -5.15
C VAL A 85 1.47 17.12 -3.87
N PRO A 86 2.24 16.46 -2.98
CA PRO A 86 2.77 17.12 -1.79
C PRO A 86 3.54 18.39 -2.13
N ILE A 87 3.30 19.47 -1.37
CA ILE A 87 4.05 20.73 -1.50
C ILE A 87 5.49 20.54 -1.03
N GLN A 88 5.67 19.77 0.05
CA GLN A 88 6.98 19.48 0.59
C GLN A 88 7.72 18.46 -0.29
N PRO A 89 9.04 18.63 -0.47
CA PRO A 89 9.81 17.68 -1.24
C PRO A 89 9.78 16.29 -0.60
N PRO A 90 9.96 15.21 -1.39
CA PRO A 90 10.07 13.85 -0.87
C PRO A 90 11.14 13.76 0.22
N ASN A 91 10.80 13.17 1.35
CA ASN A 91 11.72 13.03 2.49
C ASN A 91 12.68 11.84 2.37
N ASN A 92 12.67 11.11 1.25
CA ASN A 92 13.66 10.09 0.90
C ASN A 92 13.69 9.82 -0.61
N GLU A 93 14.77 9.21 -1.07
CA GLU A 93 15.02 8.90 -2.50
C GLU A 93 13.94 8.00 -3.11
N ARG A 94 13.42 7.03 -2.33
CA ARG A 94 12.37 6.13 -2.81
C ARG A 94 11.08 6.88 -3.15
N ARG A 95 10.69 7.85 -2.32
CA ARG A 95 9.53 8.71 -2.60
C ARG A 95 9.80 9.64 -3.78
N ALA A 96 11.01 10.16 -3.93
CA ALA A 96 11.39 10.95 -5.10
C ALA A 96 11.29 10.13 -6.39
N ALA A 97 11.83 8.90 -6.39
CA ALA A 97 11.75 7.99 -7.52
C ALA A 97 10.29 7.60 -7.85
N ASN A 98 9.47 7.33 -6.83
CA ASN A 98 8.05 7.04 -7.02
C ASN A 98 7.28 8.23 -7.61
N LEU A 99 7.51 9.44 -7.12
CA LEU A 99 6.87 10.64 -7.65
C LEU A 99 7.24 10.84 -9.12
N ALA A 100 8.53 10.77 -9.45
CA ALA A 100 9.01 10.92 -10.82
C ALA A 100 8.46 9.84 -11.77
N ARG A 101 8.34 8.60 -11.30
CA ARG A 101 7.87 7.46 -12.09
C ARG A 101 6.36 7.46 -12.32
N TRP A 102 5.58 7.72 -11.26
CA TRP A 102 4.13 7.52 -11.27
C TRP A 102 3.35 8.82 -11.51
N PHE A 103 3.95 9.98 -11.28
CA PHE A 103 3.33 11.28 -11.49
C PHE A 103 4.19 12.16 -12.42
N PRO A 104 4.46 11.72 -13.67
CA PRO A 104 5.27 12.50 -14.60
C PRO A 104 4.64 13.87 -14.88
N GLY A 105 5.46 14.92 -14.86
CA GLY A 105 5.03 16.30 -15.12
C GLY A 105 4.20 16.95 -14.00
N ALA A 106 3.97 16.25 -12.88
CA ALA A 106 3.19 16.79 -11.78
C ALA A 106 3.96 17.88 -11.03
N VAL A 107 3.24 18.93 -10.59
CA VAL A 107 3.82 20.08 -9.89
C VAL A 107 3.42 20.06 -8.41
N PRO A 108 4.31 20.41 -7.46
CA PRO A 108 3.99 20.48 -6.04
C PRO A 108 2.74 21.35 -5.77
N GLY A 109 1.81 20.83 -4.97
CA GLY A 109 0.53 21.50 -4.66
C GLY A 109 -0.53 21.45 -5.79
N GLY A 110 -0.16 21.03 -6.99
CA GLY A 110 -1.08 20.80 -8.10
C GLY A 110 -1.87 19.49 -7.96
N PRO A 111 -2.88 19.27 -8.82
CA PRO A 111 -3.62 18.00 -8.86
C PRO A 111 -2.68 16.80 -9.08
N ALA A 112 -2.93 15.71 -8.38
CA ALA A 112 -2.29 14.41 -8.61
C ALA A 112 -2.96 13.70 -9.81
N ALA A 113 -3.06 14.40 -10.95
CA ALA A 113 -3.67 13.90 -12.18
C ALA A 113 -2.65 14.01 -13.30
N THR A 114 -2.17 12.87 -13.79
CA THR A 114 -1.21 12.78 -14.89
C THR A 114 -1.66 11.71 -15.88
N GLU A 115 -1.02 11.63 -17.04
CA GLU A 115 -1.30 10.60 -18.06
C GLU A 115 -1.27 9.16 -17.53
N LYS A 116 -0.55 8.90 -16.43
CA LYS A 116 -0.42 7.56 -15.83
C LYS A 116 -1.53 7.24 -14.82
N ASN A 117 -2.31 8.23 -14.42
CA ASN A 117 -3.31 8.08 -13.38
C ASN A 117 -4.69 8.51 -13.92
N PRO A 118 -5.33 7.67 -14.74
CA PRO A 118 -6.65 7.95 -15.28
C PRO A 118 -7.72 7.92 -14.18
N ALA A 119 -8.80 8.67 -14.39
CA ALA A 119 -9.99 8.58 -13.54
C ALA A 119 -10.64 7.19 -13.66
N VAL A 120 -11.10 6.64 -12.53
CA VAL A 120 -11.76 5.31 -12.48
C VAL A 120 -13.13 5.34 -13.16
N LEU A 121 -13.87 6.43 -12.94
CA LEU A 121 -15.13 6.71 -13.62
C LEU A 121 -14.92 7.95 -14.48
N CYS A 122 -15.14 7.81 -15.78
CA CYS A 122 -15.30 8.97 -16.64
C CYS A 122 -16.77 9.41 -16.50
N PRO A 123 -17.08 10.66 -16.10
CA PRO A 123 -18.44 11.16 -16.24
C PRO A 123 -18.83 11.02 -17.71
N HIS A 124 -19.86 10.24 -18.00
CA HIS A 124 -20.50 10.33 -19.30
C HIS A 124 -21.21 11.69 -19.34
N ASP A 125 -20.82 12.54 -20.27
CA ASP A 125 -21.52 13.78 -20.61
C ASP A 125 -22.97 13.52 -21.01
#